data_AF-A0A535P116-F1
#
_entry.id   AF-A0A535P116-F1
#
_cell.length_a   1.000
_cell.length_b   1.000
_cell.length_c   1.000
_cell.angle_alpha   90.00
_cell.angle_beta   90.00
_cell.angle_gamma   90.00
#
_symmetry.space_group_name_H-M   'P 1'
#
loop_
_entity.id
_entity.type
_entity.pdbx_description
1 polymer ?
#
loop_
_entity_poly.entity_id
_entity_poly.type
_entity_poly.pdbx_seq_one_letter_code
_entity_poly.pdbx_strand_id
1 'polypeptide(L)'
;MPFPAGFLWGTATAAAQIEGGAHEDGKEDSIWDAFARVPDAIAHGDTPEVASDHYHRMPEDVALMKRLGLSAYRFSVSWARVKPGDREVNARGLDFYDRLVDELLEAGITPWLT
;
A
#
# COMPACT_ATOMS: atom_id res chain seq x y z
N MET A 1 24.11 -19.91 8.85
CA MET A 1 24.60 -19.56 7.50
C MET A 1 24.84 -18.06 7.48
N PRO A 2 26.02 -17.55 7.09
CA PRO A 2 26.26 -16.12 6.95
C PRO A 2 25.61 -15.58 5.68
N PHE A 3 25.05 -14.37 5.73
CA PHE A 3 24.57 -13.64 4.56
C PHE A 3 25.70 -12.78 3.99
N PRO A 4 25.72 -12.51 2.67
CA PRO A 4 26.67 -11.57 2.08
C PRO A 4 26.59 -10.18 2.71
N ALA A 5 27.72 -9.46 2.70
CA ALA A 5 27.70 -8.04 3.03
C ALA A 5 26.77 -7.30 2.05
N GLY A 6 25.90 -6.44 2.58
CA GLY A 6 24.90 -5.72 1.79
C GLY A 6 23.66 -6.53 1.39
N PHE A 7 23.45 -7.74 1.94
CA PHE A 7 22.20 -8.47 1.75
C PHE A 7 21.02 -7.65 2.29
N LEU A 8 20.01 -7.40 1.45
CA LEU A 8 18.82 -6.63 1.82
C LEU A 8 17.77 -7.53 2.47
N TRP A 9 17.39 -7.18 3.69
CA TRP A 9 16.22 -7.72 4.35
C TRP A 9 15.05 -6.78 4.17
N GLY A 10 13.91 -7.30 3.72
CA GLY A 10 12.72 -6.49 3.50
C GLY A 10 11.44 -7.27 3.71
N THR A 11 10.33 -6.53 3.65
CA THR A 11 8.97 -7.07 3.65
C THR A 11 8.20 -6.58 2.43
N ALA A 12 7.05 -7.19 2.14
CA ALA A 12 6.25 -6.86 0.97
C ALA A 12 4.75 -6.83 1.27
N THR A 13 4.03 -5.93 0.61
CA THR A 13 2.58 -5.78 0.68
C THR A 13 2.01 -5.45 -0.71
N ALA A 14 0.68 -5.43 -0.84
CA ALA A 14 -0.01 -4.90 -2.01
C ALA A 14 -1.15 -3.96 -1.60
N ALA A 15 -1.37 -2.91 -2.39
CA ALA A 15 -2.24 -1.79 -2.07
C ALA A 15 -3.64 -2.21 -1.62
N ALA A 16 -4.35 -3.02 -2.43
CA ALA A 16 -5.70 -3.47 -2.12
C ALA A 16 -5.79 -4.32 -0.83
N GLN A 17 -4.69 -4.94 -0.41
CA GLN A 17 -4.67 -5.81 0.76
C GLN A 17 -4.48 -5.05 2.07
N ILE A 18 -3.89 -3.84 2.04
CA ILE A 18 -3.51 -3.12 3.27
C ILE A 18 -4.02 -1.69 3.36
N GLU A 19 -4.24 -0.99 2.24
CA GLU A 19 -4.47 0.46 2.25
C GLU A 19 -5.80 0.85 2.89
N GLY A 20 -6.89 0.20 2.48
CA GLY A 20 -8.23 0.72 2.79
C GLY A 20 -8.54 2.01 2.05
N GLY A 21 -9.38 2.86 2.67
CA GLY A 21 -9.77 4.17 2.16
C GLY A 21 -10.39 4.09 0.76
N ALA A 22 -11.29 3.12 0.53
CA ALA A 22 -11.79 2.73 -0.80
C ALA A 22 -12.39 3.87 -1.64
N HIS A 23 -12.85 4.96 -1.00
CA HIS A 23 -13.44 6.11 -1.68
C HIS A 23 -12.90 7.45 -1.19
N GLU A 24 -11.75 7.44 -0.54
CA GLU A 24 -11.12 8.65 -0.02
C GLU A 24 -10.21 9.29 -1.05
N ASP A 25 -10.15 10.63 -1.00
CA ASP A 25 -9.29 11.46 -1.87
C ASP A 25 -9.41 11.12 -3.36
N GLY A 26 -10.62 10.75 -3.78
CA GLY A 26 -10.94 10.46 -5.17
C GLY A 26 -10.56 9.07 -5.66
N LYS A 27 -10.15 8.13 -4.81
CA LYS A 27 -10.06 6.71 -5.19
C LYS A 27 -11.42 6.20 -5.65
N GLU A 28 -11.44 5.42 -6.74
CA GLU A 28 -12.62 4.67 -7.18
C GLU A 28 -12.41 3.17 -6.97
N ASP A 29 -13.47 2.39 -7.19
CA ASP A 29 -13.41 0.94 -7.12
C ASP A 29 -12.41 0.37 -8.13
N SER A 30 -11.63 -0.60 -7.67
CA SER A 30 -10.92 -1.53 -8.52
C SER A 30 -11.79 -2.75 -8.85
N ILE A 31 -11.28 -3.63 -9.71
CA ILE A 31 -11.92 -4.94 -9.95
C ILE A 31 -12.04 -5.78 -8.68
N TRP A 32 -11.15 -5.60 -7.70
CA TRP A 32 -11.20 -6.32 -6.42
C TRP A 32 -12.32 -5.81 -5.51
N ASP A 33 -12.57 -4.49 -5.50
CA ASP A 33 -13.71 -3.92 -4.75
C ASP A 33 -15.03 -4.43 -5.33
N ALA A 34 -15.15 -4.48 -6.66
CA ALA A 34 -16.32 -5.05 -7.33
C ALA A 34 -16.48 -6.56 -7.06
N PHE A 35 -15.39 -7.32 -7.15
CA PHE A 35 -15.40 -8.77 -6.92
C PHE A 35 -15.75 -9.12 -5.47
N ALA A 36 -15.25 -8.36 -4.50
CA ALA A 36 -15.53 -8.59 -3.09
C ALA A 36 -17.01 -8.43 -2.71
N ARG A 37 -17.78 -7.66 -3.49
CA ARG A 37 -19.23 -7.49 -3.31
C ARG A 37 -20.08 -8.59 -3.94
N VAL A 38 -19.47 -9.50 -4.70
CA VAL A 38 -20.18 -10.66 -5.25
C VAL A 38 -20.49 -11.64 -4.11
N PRO A 39 -21.76 -12.05 -3.90
CA PRO A 39 -22.09 -13.01 -2.84
C PRO A 39 -21.25 -14.28 -2.93
N ASP A 40 -20.73 -14.72 -1.79
CA ASP A 40 -19.90 -15.92 -1.61
C ASP A 40 -18.57 -15.95 -2.40
N ALA A 41 -18.15 -14.84 -3.03
CA ALA A 41 -16.88 -14.77 -3.75
C ALA A 41 -15.66 -14.63 -2.83
N ILE A 42 -15.84 -13.97 -1.68
CA ILE A 42 -14.83 -13.81 -0.63
C ILE A 42 -15.34 -14.46 0.65
N ALA A 43 -14.44 -15.14 1.36
CA ALA A 43 -14.74 -15.73 2.66
C ALA A 43 -15.32 -14.66 3.60
N HIS A 44 -16.43 -14.99 4.28
CA HIS A 44 -17.13 -14.10 5.21
C HIS A 44 -17.67 -12.78 4.61
N GLY A 45 -17.56 -12.58 3.29
CA GLY A 45 -17.92 -11.32 2.65
C GLY A 45 -16.94 -10.17 2.93
N ASP A 46 -15.69 -10.49 3.27
CA ASP A 46 -14.67 -9.48 3.56
C ASP A 46 -14.38 -8.58 2.34
N THR A 47 -14.06 -7.31 2.60
CA THR A 47 -13.83 -6.29 1.55
C THR A 47 -12.51 -5.53 1.78
N PRO A 48 -11.92 -4.95 0.72
CA PRO A 48 -10.75 -4.10 0.85
C PRO A 48 -11.07 -2.67 1.35
N GLU A 49 -12.29 -2.39 1.81
CA GLU A 49 -12.74 -1.04 2.18
C GLU A 49 -11.89 -0.42 3.28
N VAL A 50 -11.60 -1.18 4.33
CA VAL A 50 -10.77 -0.77 5.48
C VAL A 50 -9.41 -1.46 5.46
N ALA A 51 -9.37 -2.77 5.19
CA ALA A 51 -8.15 -3.57 5.20
C ALA A 51 -7.35 -3.40 6.51
N SER A 52 -6.06 -3.05 6.42
CA SER A 52 -5.21 -2.71 7.59
C SER A 52 -5.17 -1.21 7.88
N ASP A 53 -5.95 -0.39 7.16
CA ASP A 53 -6.03 1.05 7.33
C ASP A 53 -4.69 1.77 7.10
N HIS A 54 -3.81 1.19 6.28
CA HIS A 54 -2.48 1.73 5.98
C HIS A 54 -2.55 3.11 5.33
N TYR A 55 -3.64 3.45 4.63
CA TYR A 55 -3.83 4.78 4.05
C TYR A 55 -3.72 5.90 5.10
N HIS A 56 -4.22 5.65 6.31
CA HIS A 56 -4.15 6.58 7.43
C HIS A 56 -2.96 6.30 8.35
N ARG A 57 -2.60 5.03 8.52
CA ARG A 57 -1.62 4.56 9.51
C ARG A 57 -0.20 4.37 8.97
N MET A 58 0.05 4.78 7.73
CA MET A 58 1.35 4.63 7.07
C MET A 58 2.53 5.09 7.95
N PRO A 59 2.47 6.25 8.65
CA PRO A 59 3.58 6.66 9.51
C PRO A 59 3.90 5.65 10.64
N GLU A 60 2.88 5.03 11.24
CA GLU A 60 3.09 4.01 12.27
C GLU A 60 3.67 2.71 11.70
N ASP A 61 3.24 2.33 10.49
CA ASP A 61 3.72 1.14 9.81
C ASP A 61 5.18 1.30 9.38
N VAL A 62 5.58 2.46 8.83
CA VAL A 62 6.98 2.76 8.52
C VAL A 62 7.83 2.77 9.79
N ALA A 63 7.33 3.36 10.89
CA ALA A 63 8.02 3.31 12.18
C ALA A 63 8.20 1.88 12.70
N LEU A 64 7.24 0.99 12.47
CA LEU A 64 7.35 -0.44 12.81
C LEU A 64 8.41 -1.14 11.95
N MET A 65 8.44 -0.90 10.63
CA MET A 65 9.45 -1.45 9.73
C MET A 65 10.87 -1.04 10.15
N LYS A 66 11.04 0.23 10.54
CA LYS A 66 12.31 0.74 11.07
C LYS A 66 12.72 0.03 12.36
N ARG A 67 11.79 -0.16 13.31
CA ARG A 67 12.07 -0.90 14.56
C ARG A 67 12.45 -2.37 14.32
N LEU A 68 11.91 -2.98 13.27
CA LEU A 68 12.25 -4.34 12.86
C LEU A 68 13.64 -4.44 12.17
N GLY A 69 14.26 -3.30 11.83
CA GLY A 69 15.57 -3.26 11.16
C GLY A 69 15.49 -3.64 9.67
N LEU A 70 14.35 -3.43 9.02
CA LEU A 70 14.20 -3.69 7.59
C LEU A 70 15.01 -2.66 6.79
N SER A 71 15.63 -3.13 5.70
CA SER A 71 16.43 -2.31 4.79
C SER A 71 15.67 -1.97 3.50
N ALA A 72 14.61 -2.71 3.18
CA ALA A 72 13.77 -2.48 2.00
C ALA A 72 12.29 -2.76 2.30
N TYR A 73 11.41 -2.02 1.64
CA TYR A 73 9.98 -2.26 1.67
C TYR A 73 9.42 -2.28 0.26
N ARG A 74 8.85 -3.42 -0.12
CA ARG A 74 8.17 -3.58 -1.40
C ARG A 74 6.68 -3.31 -1.24
N PHE A 75 6.17 -2.39 -2.04
CA PHE A 75 4.75 -2.06 -2.08
C PHE A 75 4.29 -1.87 -3.54
N SER A 76 2.99 -1.92 -3.78
CA SER A 76 2.40 -1.64 -5.09
C SER A 76 1.62 -0.32 -5.05
N VAL A 77 1.46 0.34 -6.20
CA VAL A 77 0.55 1.48 -6.36
C VAL A 77 -0.86 0.99 -6.69
N SER A 78 -1.87 1.53 -6.01
CA SER A 78 -3.27 1.35 -6.39
C SER A 78 -3.59 2.16 -7.63
N TRP A 79 -3.74 1.49 -8.77
CA TRP A 79 -4.16 2.14 -10.02
C TRP A 79 -5.47 2.90 -9.86
N ALA A 80 -6.43 2.29 -9.15
CA ALA A 80 -7.73 2.91 -8.88
C ALA A 80 -7.65 4.18 -8.01
N ARG A 81 -6.51 4.42 -7.35
CA ARG A 81 -6.21 5.67 -6.63
C ARG A 81 -5.55 6.70 -7.54
N VAL A 82 -4.53 6.33 -8.32
CA VAL A 82 -3.74 7.27 -9.16
C VAL A 82 -4.40 7.61 -10.50
N LYS A 83 -5.12 6.66 -11.10
CA LYS A 83 -5.90 6.82 -12.34
C LYS A 83 -7.27 6.13 -12.14
N PRO A 84 -8.16 6.74 -11.34
CA PRO A 84 -9.49 6.21 -11.03
C PRO A 84 -10.38 6.16 -12.26
N GLY A 85 -10.87 4.96 -12.62
CA GLY A 85 -11.72 4.75 -13.79
C GLY A 85 -11.12 5.36 -15.07
N ASP A 86 -11.95 6.09 -15.80
CA ASP A 86 -11.54 6.83 -17.00
C ASP A 86 -11.16 8.30 -16.71
N ARG A 87 -11.01 8.68 -15.43
CA ARG A 87 -10.72 10.07 -15.04
C ARG A 87 -9.27 10.44 -15.29
N GLU A 88 -8.97 11.73 -15.19
CA GLU A 88 -7.59 12.22 -15.18
C GLU A 88 -6.79 11.72 -13.96
N VAL A 89 -5.46 11.84 -14.06
CA VAL A 89 -4.56 11.48 -12.96
C VAL A 89 -4.97 12.21 -11.68
N ASN A 90 -5.10 11.46 -10.60
CA ASN A 90 -5.51 11.97 -9.31
C ASN A 90 -4.28 12.42 -8.51
N ALA A 91 -4.07 13.73 -8.43
CA ALA A 91 -2.96 14.33 -7.69
C ALA A 91 -2.95 13.92 -6.20
N ARG A 92 -4.11 13.92 -5.54
CA ARG A 92 -4.20 13.47 -4.13
C ARG A 92 -3.82 12.00 -3.94
N GLY A 93 -4.14 11.19 -4.94
CA GLY A 93 -3.71 9.79 -4.98
C GLY A 93 -2.19 9.63 -5.08
N LEU A 94 -1.54 10.46 -5.88
CA LEU A 94 -0.08 10.52 -5.97
C LEU A 94 0.56 11.07 -4.69
N ASP A 95 -0.03 12.09 -4.07
CA ASP A 95 0.45 12.69 -2.81
C ASP A 95 0.59 11.65 -1.67
N PHE A 96 -0.23 10.59 -1.67
CA PHE A 96 -0.06 9.49 -0.70
C PHE A 96 1.23 8.70 -0.93
N TYR A 97 1.51 8.30 -2.17
CA TYR A 97 2.70 7.52 -2.49
C TYR A 97 3.99 8.34 -2.42
N ASP A 98 3.91 9.62 -2.76
CA ASP A 98 5.01 10.58 -2.57
C ASP A 98 5.42 10.64 -1.10
N ARG A 99 4.46 10.87 -0.19
CA ARG A 99 4.70 10.84 1.26
C ARG A 99 5.21 9.49 1.77
N LEU A 100 4.68 8.37 1.27
CA LEU A 100 5.17 7.04 1.65
C LEU A 100 6.65 6.86 1.26
N VAL A 101 7.03 7.27 0.05
CA VAL A 101 8.42 7.20 -0.41
C VAL A 101 9.32 8.07 0.47
N ASP A 102 8.91 9.30 0.77
CA ASP A 102 9.66 10.20 1.66
C ASP A 102 9.85 9.59 3.06
N GLU A 103 8.78 9.12 3.70
CA GLU A 103 8.83 8.49 5.03
C GLU A 103 9.73 7.24 5.07
N LEU A 104 9.71 6.42 4.02
CA LEU A 104 10.61 5.26 3.91
C LEU A 104 12.08 5.70 3.80
N LEU A 105 12.38 6.68 2.96
CA LEU A 105 13.73 7.19 2.77
C LEU A 105 14.26 7.85 4.05
N GLU A 106 13.44 8.64 4.75
CA GLU A 106 13.75 9.22 6.07
C GLU A 106 13.97 8.14 7.14
N ALA A 107 13.26 7.01 7.03
CA ALA A 107 13.46 5.84 7.88
C ALA A 107 14.74 5.04 7.55
N GLY A 108 15.41 5.33 6.43
CA GLY A 108 16.55 4.55 5.92
C GLY A 108 16.15 3.23 5.27
N ILE A 109 14.91 3.13 4.79
CA ILE A 109 14.33 1.94 4.16
C ILE A 109 14.24 2.20 2.66
N THR A 110 14.80 1.30 1.86
CA THR A 110 14.77 1.41 0.39
C THR A 110 13.36 1.11 -0.14
N PRO A 111 12.69 2.06 -0.82
CA PRO A 111 11.41 1.82 -1.48
C PRO A 111 11.61 0.87 -2.67
N TRP A 112 10.77 -0.16 -2.79
CA TRP A 112 10.79 -1.10 -3.91
C TRP A 112 9.42 -1.19 -4.55
N LEU A 113 9.17 -0.33 -5.53
CA LEU A 113 7.88 -0.26 -6.19
C LEU A 113 7.63 -1.50 -7.05
N THR A 114 6.44 -2.09 -6.91
CA THR A 114 5.90 -3.14 -7.80
C THR A 114 5.19 -2.52 -8.98
#